data_AF-A0A078S7K8-F1
#
_entry.id   AF-A0A078S7K8-F1
#
_cell.length_a   1.000
_cell.length_b   1.000
_cell.length_c   1.000
_cell.angle_alpha   90.00
_cell.angle_beta   90.00
_cell.angle_gamma   90.00
#
_symmetry.space_group_name_H-M   'P 1'
#
loop_
_entity.id
_entity.type
_entity.pdbx_description
1 polymer ?
#
loop_
_entity_poly.entity_id
_entity_poly.type
_entity_poly.pdbx_seq_one_letter_code
_entity_poly.pdbx_strand_id
1 'polypeptide(L)' 'MCTAFCGLYSTQTKAADTKNEKPNILWLTFEDTSAYEFGCYGNRGVHTPNADSLAARGIQFMNAWSVAPQSS' A
#
# COMPACT_ATOMS: atom_id res chain seq x y z
N MET A 1 36.72 -7.73 42.82
CA MET A 1 35.32 -7.74 42.33
C MET A 1 35.30 -6.95 41.04
N CYS A 2 35.04 -7.64 39.93
CA CYS A 2 35.18 -7.13 38.57
C CYS A 2 33.84 -6.49 38.14
N THR A 3 33.78 -5.17 37.99
CA THR A 3 32.59 -4.48 37.46
C THR A 3 32.70 -4.36 35.96
N ALA A 4 32.01 -5.24 35.24
CA ALA A 4 31.92 -5.21 33.78
C ALA A 4 30.98 -4.07 33.35
N PHE A 5 31.53 -3.02 32.73
CA PHE A 5 30.77 -2.01 32.01
C PHE A 5 30.37 -2.58 30.65
N CYS A 6 29.14 -3.07 30.53
CA CYS A 6 28.56 -3.50 29.26
C CYS A 6 28.19 -2.26 28.45
N GLY A 7 29.07 -1.84 27.55
CA GLY A 7 28.83 -0.70 26.66
C GLY A 7 27.65 -0.98 25.71
N LEU A 8 26.67 -0.05 25.69
CA LEU A 8 25.63 -0.03 24.68
C LEU A 8 26.25 0.33 23.32
N TYR A 9 26.42 -0.66 22.46
CA TYR A 9 26.72 -0.42 21.05
C TYR A 9 25.44 0.02 20.35
N SER A 10 25.33 1.32 20.05
CA SER A 10 24.30 1.84 19.17
C SER A 10 24.61 1.35 17.75
N THR A 11 23.85 0.37 17.25
CA THR A 11 23.88 0.00 15.84
C THR A 11 23.28 1.13 15.02
N GLN A 12 24.10 1.86 14.27
CA GLN A 12 23.64 2.93 13.40
C GLN A 12 23.04 2.29 12.13
N THR A 13 21.73 2.28 12.02
CA THR A 13 21.03 1.86 10.79
C THR A 13 21.27 2.90 9.71
N LYS A 14 22.15 2.61 8.76
CA LYS A 14 22.36 3.44 7.57
C LYS A 14 21.08 3.37 6.72
N ALA A 15 20.36 4.49 6.62
CA ALA A 15 19.25 4.60 5.68
C ALA A 15 19.79 4.33 4.27
N ALA A 16 19.15 3.40 3.56
CA ALA A 16 19.49 3.12 2.18
C ALA A 16 19.29 4.41 1.37
N ASP A 17 20.37 4.90 0.76
CA ASP A 17 20.36 6.03 -0.16
C ASP A 17 19.66 5.59 -1.44
N THR A 18 18.31 5.64 -1.42
CA THR A 18 17.52 5.52 -2.62
C THR A 18 17.76 6.79 -3.40
N LYS A 19 18.74 6.74 -4.32
CA LYS A 19 18.97 7.77 -5.33
C LYS A 19 17.64 8.33 -5.81
N ASN A 20 17.62 9.65 -6.07
CA ASN A 20 16.56 10.45 -6.70
C ASN A 20 16.08 9.93 -8.09
N GLU A 21 15.94 8.63 -8.26
CA GLU A 21 15.38 7.98 -9.44
C GLU A 21 13.87 8.19 -9.40
N LYS A 22 13.33 8.74 -10.49
CA LYS A 22 11.89 8.96 -10.61
C LYS A 22 11.20 7.59 -10.56
N PRO A 23 10.14 7.42 -9.74
CA PRO A 23 9.42 6.17 -9.70
C PRO A 23 8.73 5.90 -11.03
N ASN A 24 8.61 4.62 -11.39
CA ASN A 24 7.72 4.21 -12.47
C ASN A 24 6.27 4.28 -11.99
N ILE A 25 5.36 4.68 -12.88
CA ILE A 25 3.92 4.74 -12.60
C ILE A 25 3.23 3.67 -13.45
N LEU A 26 2.57 2.71 -12.79
CA LEU A 26 1.64 1.78 -13.41
C LEU A 26 0.22 2.21 -13.07
N TRP A 27 -0.56 2.58 -14.10
CA TRP A 27 -1.97 2.95 -13.95
C TRP A 27 -2.84 1.77 -14.39
N LEU A 28 -3.57 1.18 -13.45
CA LEU A 28 -4.57 0.15 -13.72
C LEU A 28 -5.96 0.75 -13.56
N THR A 29 -6.85 0.49 -14.52
CA THR A 29 -8.26 0.89 -14.47
C THR A 29 -9.14 -0.30 -14.79
N PHE A 30 -10.37 -0.27 -14.29
CA PHE A 30 -11.37 -1.29 -14.53
C PHE A 30 -12.62 -0.58 -15.06
N GLU A 31 -13.19 -1.10 -16.15
CA GLU A 31 -14.43 -0.58 -16.71
C GLU A 31 -15.64 -1.11 -15.93
N ASP A 32 -16.73 -0.35 -15.88
CA ASP A 32 -18.02 -0.72 -15.28
C ASP A 32 -17.92 -1.36 -13.89
N THR A 33 -17.02 -0.82 -13.04
CA THR A 33 -16.72 -1.39 -11.72
C THR A 33 -17.05 -0.40 -10.61
N SER A 34 -17.59 -0.91 -9.50
CA SER A 34 -17.81 -0.16 -8.25
C SER A 34 -16.93 -0.69 -7.12
N ALA A 35 -16.96 -0.02 -5.96
CA ALA A 35 -16.29 -0.52 -4.77
C ALA A 35 -16.83 -1.89 -4.32
N TYR A 36 -18.07 -2.24 -4.68
CA TYR A 36 -18.71 -3.49 -4.27
C TYR A 36 -18.05 -4.73 -4.88
N GLU A 37 -17.38 -4.61 -6.03
CA GLU A 37 -16.66 -5.68 -6.72
C GLU A 37 -15.25 -5.95 -6.16
N PHE A 38 -14.87 -5.30 -5.06
CA PHE A 38 -13.57 -5.47 -4.41
C PHE A 38 -13.74 -5.86 -2.93
N GLY A 39 -13.14 -7.00 -2.55
CA GLY A 39 -13.24 -7.56 -1.20
C GLY A 39 -12.73 -6.62 -0.11
N CYS A 40 -11.68 -5.85 -0.41
CA CYS A 40 -11.11 -4.84 0.50
C CYS A 40 -12.08 -3.71 0.88
N TYR A 41 -13.20 -3.52 0.17
CA TYR A 41 -14.26 -2.58 0.56
C TYR A 41 -15.36 -3.21 1.42
N GLY A 42 -15.19 -4.47 1.86
CA GLY A 42 -16.04 -5.13 2.85
C GLY A 42 -17.03 -6.14 2.28
N ASN A 43 -17.05 -6.35 0.96
CA ASN A 43 -17.89 -7.39 0.36
C ASN A 43 -17.30 -8.79 0.58
N ARG A 44 -17.87 -9.54 1.53
CA ARG A 44 -17.42 -10.90 1.90
C ARG A 44 -17.66 -11.96 0.83
N GLY A 45 -18.49 -11.69 -0.17
CA GLY A 45 -18.76 -12.59 -1.30
C GLY A 45 -17.77 -12.46 -2.45
N VAL A 46 -16.92 -11.44 -2.43
CA VAL A 46 -15.95 -11.14 -3.50
C VAL A 46 -14.58 -11.67 -3.11
N HIS A 47 -13.91 -12.33 -4.05
CA HIS A 47 -12.57 -12.87 -3.87
C HIS A 47 -11.56 -12.16 -4.79
N THR A 48 -10.86 -11.17 -4.26
CA THR A 48 -9.91 -10.33 -5.01
C THR A 48 -8.54 -10.24 -4.33
N PRO A 49 -7.87 -11.37 -4.06
CA PRO A 49 -6.70 -11.42 -3.16
C PRO A 49 -5.54 -10.52 -3.59
N ASN A 50 -5.34 -10.30 -4.90
CA ASN A 50 -4.29 -9.42 -5.40
C ASN A 50 -4.62 -7.93 -5.15
N ALA A 51 -5.87 -7.51 -5.38
CA ALA A 51 -6.31 -6.15 -5.10
C ALA A 51 -6.39 -5.88 -3.59
N ASP A 52 -6.87 -6.86 -2.82
CA ASP A 52 -6.93 -6.78 -1.36
C ASP A 52 -5.53 -6.66 -0.77
N SER A 53 -4.58 -7.44 -1.29
CA SER A 53 -3.17 -7.35 -0.89
C SER A 53 -2.52 -6.02 -1.27
N LEU A 54 -2.95 -5.39 -2.37
CA LEU A 54 -2.48 -4.06 -2.75
C LEU A 54 -3.02 -3.00 -1.79
N ALA A 55 -4.31 -3.05 -1.46
CA ALA A 55 -4.95 -2.17 -0.50
C ALA A 55 -4.29 -2.28 0.90
N ALA A 56 -4.02 -3.50 1.36
CA ALA A 56 -3.40 -3.75 2.67
C ALA A 56 -1.96 -3.23 2.82
N ARG A 57 -1.22 -3.09 1.71
CA ARG A 57 0.17 -2.55 1.70
C ARG A 57 0.26 -1.11 1.22
N GLY A 58 -0.88 -0.51 0.84
CA GLY A 58 -0.94 0.78 0.19
C GLY A 58 -1.92 1.73 0.88
N ILE A 59 -2.47 2.64 0.07
CA ILE A 59 -3.52 3.56 0.50
C ILE A 59 -4.81 3.14 -0.20
N GLN A 60 -5.86 2.91 0.59
CA GLN A 60 -7.20 2.65 0.10
C GLN A 60 -8.08 3.90 0.30
N PHE A 61 -8.69 4.38 -0.77
CA PHE A 61 -9.58 5.53 -0.73
C PHE A 61 -11.02 5.06 -0.50
N MET A 62 -11.53 5.26 0.72
CA MET A 62 -12.90 4.85 1.07
C MET A 62 -14.00 5.73 0.46
N ASN A 63 -13.63 6.88 -0.11
CA ASN A 63 -14.55 7.89 -0.64
C ASN A 63 -14.08 8.40 -2.02
N ALA A 64 -13.89 7.50 -2.98
CA ALA A 64 -13.57 7.84 -4.37
C ALA A 64 -14.84 7.83 -5.23
N TRP A 65 -15.04 8.89 -6.03
CA TRP A 65 -16.25 9.08 -6.85
C TRP A 65 -15.90 9.46 -8.28
N SER A 66 -16.62 8.92 -9.26
CA SER A 66 -16.60 9.44 -10.63
C SER A 66 -17.54 10.63 -10.73
N VAL A 67 -17.04 11.75 -11.26
CA VAL A 67 -17.84 12.97 -11.48
C VAL A 67 -18.83 12.84 -12.64
N ALA A 68 -18.62 11.86 -13.52
CA ALA A 68 -19.49 11.52 -14.64
C ALA A 68 -19.41 10.01 -14.89
N PRO A 69 -20.28 9.19 -14.26
CA PRO A 69 -20.25 7.73 -14.40
C PRO A 69 -20.87 7.32 -15.74
N GLN A 70 -20.19 7.65 -16.84
CA GLN A 70 -20.54 7.29 -18.21
C GLN A 70 -19.28 6.82 -18.96
N SER A 71 -19.44 5.85 -19.86
CA SER A 71 -18.43 5.54 -20.87
C SER A 71 -18.65 6.43 -22.11
N SER A 72 -17.56 6.79 -22.80
CA SER A 72 -17.59 7.44 -24.13
C SER A 72 -17.94 6.48 -25.26
#